data_AF-A0A7U5MKZ6-F1
#
_entry.id   AF-A0A7U5MKZ6-F1
#
_cell.length_a   1.000
_cell.length_b   1.000
_cell.length_c   1.000
_cell.angle_alpha   90.00
_cell.angle_beta   90.00
_cell.angle_gamma   90.00
#
_symmetry.space_group_name_H-M   'P 1'
#
loop_
_entity.id
_entity.type
_entity.pdbx_description
1 polymer ?
#
loop_
_entity_poly.entity_id
_entity_poly.type
_entity_poly.pdbx_seq_one_letter_code
_entity_poly.pdbx_strand_id
1 'polypeptide(L)'
;MQQSAIADRKVWRGRATAATVAAALLASGALANLPPAYAISPPTIDAAAVPPDGPPGPGAPMKQNSYCTEVGVLPGTDFRLQPKYMDMLNLQEAWQFGRGAGQKVAVIDTGVTPHPRFPHLIPGGDYIMSGDGLSDCDAHGTLVASMIGAAPANGAGVPPAAPRKPVTIPTTEPPPKAPPPQTVTLSPLPQTVTMVPPPPQEQPAPGPFGAPPPPPAPPQPGGPPPGPPQGGQAPAGNHGTGTVTIPGYSGGGHVVTVDNPRPLDPPPAPPPPAPTKGGPDAFSGIAPDVDIIAIRQSSQAFGLKDAYTGDEDPQTSAKIDNVQTMARAIVHAANMGASVINISDVTCMSARNVIDQRSLGAAVRYAAVDKNVVIVAAAGDTSKKDCKQNPPHDPLQPNDPRNWNAVTTVVTPSWFSDYVLTVGAVDEEGRPLSQGNQGQASTSVAGPWVGIAAPGTDVVGLSPRDDGLINAIDGPDNTLLVPSGTSFSAAIVSGVAALVRAKFPQLSAYQVINRLTRTARAPARGVDNQVGHGVVDPVAALTWDVPDGPVKPPQQLSAPLTVPKPAPPRDMVPVWVAAGGLFVALLIGGGVFGTAMLMKRSRKQQ
;
A
#
# COMPACT_ATOMS: atom_id res chain seq x y z
N MET A 1 32.66 47.53 -68.10
CA MET A 1 31.77 47.18 -66.96
C MET A 1 32.12 45.77 -66.49
N GLN A 2 33.11 45.63 -65.60
CA GLN A 2 33.52 44.34 -65.00
C GLN A 2 33.87 44.58 -63.53
N GLN A 3 32.85 44.95 -62.75
CA GLN A 3 32.90 45.05 -61.28
C GLN A 3 31.50 44.68 -60.77
N SER A 4 31.18 43.38 -60.64
CA SER A 4 30.00 42.92 -59.88
C SER A 4 29.88 41.39 -59.69
N ALA A 5 30.96 40.61 -59.69
CA ALA A 5 30.86 39.15 -59.54
C ALA A 5 31.67 38.53 -58.39
N ILE A 6 32.46 39.31 -57.64
CA ILE A 6 33.36 38.79 -56.59
C ILE A 6 32.81 39.05 -55.16
N ALA A 7 31.84 39.95 -55.00
CA ALA A 7 31.24 40.25 -53.70
C ALA A 7 30.25 39.16 -53.22
N ASP A 8 29.60 38.44 -54.13
CA ASP A 8 28.51 37.50 -53.77
C ASP A 8 28.98 36.14 -53.21
N ARG A 9 30.17 35.65 -53.63
CA ARG A 9 30.66 34.33 -53.17
C ARG A 9 31.18 34.33 -51.73
N LYS A 10 31.59 35.49 -51.19
CA LYS A 10 32.10 35.59 -49.81
C LYS A 10 30.96 35.64 -48.78
N VAL A 11 29.84 36.26 -49.14
CA VAL A 11 28.64 36.34 -48.27
C VAL A 11 27.94 34.99 -48.15
N TRP A 12 27.95 34.18 -49.22
CA TRP A 12 27.30 32.86 -49.21
C TRP A 12 28.03 31.81 -48.37
N ARG A 13 29.38 31.83 -48.35
CA ARG A 13 30.17 30.91 -47.51
C ARG A 13 30.10 31.23 -46.02
N GLY A 14 29.98 32.51 -45.63
CA GLY A 14 29.80 32.90 -44.22
C GLY A 14 28.39 32.60 -43.68
N ARG A 15 27.36 32.62 -44.55
CA ARG A 15 25.98 32.28 -44.18
C ARG A 15 25.76 30.77 -44.05
N ALA A 16 26.43 29.96 -44.88
CA ALA A 16 26.34 28.50 -44.80
C ALA A 16 26.98 27.95 -43.50
N THR A 17 28.13 28.47 -43.07
CA THR A 17 28.78 28.05 -41.82
C THR A 17 28.05 28.54 -40.57
N ALA A 18 27.51 29.78 -40.58
CA ALA A 18 26.69 30.29 -39.49
C ALA A 18 25.37 29.51 -39.31
N ALA A 19 24.74 29.07 -40.41
CA ALA A 19 23.51 28.27 -40.36
C ALA A 19 23.75 26.85 -39.77
N THR A 20 24.87 26.20 -40.11
CA THR A 20 25.23 24.90 -39.51
C THR A 20 25.59 24.98 -38.03
N VAL A 21 26.25 26.05 -37.59
CA VAL A 21 26.60 26.24 -36.17
C VAL A 21 25.35 26.60 -35.35
N ALA A 22 24.45 27.43 -35.89
CA ALA A 22 23.17 27.75 -35.24
C ALA A 22 22.25 26.52 -35.15
N ALA A 23 22.18 25.68 -36.19
CA ALA A 23 21.41 24.44 -36.16
C ALA A 23 21.99 23.42 -35.16
N ALA A 24 23.32 23.32 -35.04
CA ALA A 24 23.96 22.45 -34.06
C ALA A 24 23.76 22.94 -32.61
N LEU A 25 23.78 24.26 -32.37
CA LEU A 25 23.52 24.86 -31.05
C LEU A 25 22.03 24.78 -30.64
N LEU A 26 21.10 24.90 -31.60
CA LEU A 26 19.68 24.70 -31.34
C LEU A 26 19.33 23.22 -31.08
N ALA A 27 19.98 22.29 -31.79
CA ALA A 27 19.81 20.86 -31.54
C ALA A 27 20.41 20.41 -30.19
N SER A 28 21.52 21.02 -29.75
CA SER A 28 22.11 20.73 -28.43
C SER A 28 21.37 21.43 -27.27
N GLY A 29 20.77 22.61 -27.50
CA GLY A 29 19.88 23.26 -26.53
C GLY A 29 18.52 22.56 -26.35
N ALA A 30 17.99 21.95 -27.40
CA ALA A 30 16.73 21.20 -27.35
C ALA A 30 16.86 19.85 -26.60
N LEU A 31 18.05 19.24 -26.60
CA LEU A 31 18.33 18.03 -25.81
C LEU A 31 18.64 18.32 -24.33
N ALA A 32 19.04 19.56 -24.01
CA ALA A 32 19.37 19.96 -22.63
C ALA A 32 18.14 20.35 -21.78
N ASN A 33 16.96 20.48 -22.37
CA ASN A 33 15.71 20.88 -21.70
C ASN A 33 14.58 19.86 -21.83
N LEU A 34 14.85 18.63 -22.28
CA LEU A 34 13.87 17.55 -22.07
C LEU A 34 13.78 17.32 -20.55
N PRO A 35 12.60 17.43 -19.92
CA PRO A 35 12.46 17.03 -18.54
C PRO A 35 12.94 15.59 -18.43
N PRO A 36 13.76 15.23 -17.42
CA PRO A 36 14.18 13.85 -17.24
C PRO A 36 12.91 12.99 -17.17
N ALA A 37 12.77 12.07 -18.12
CA ALA A 37 11.82 10.99 -18.00
C ALA A 37 12.33 10.09 -16.87
N TYR A 38 11.75 10.22 -15.68
CA TYR A 38 12.04 9.33 -14.56
C TYR A 38 11.42 7.97 -14.86
N ALA A 39 12.13 7.14 -15.63
CA ALA A 39 11.81 5.74 -15.79
C ALA A 39 12.36 4.98 -14.59
N ILE A 40 11.48 4.49 -13.71
CA ILE A 40 11.91 3.59 -12.65
C ILE A 40 12.10 2.19 -13.24
N SER A 41 13.29 1.64 -13.03
CA SER A 41 13.60 0.26 -13.42
C SER A 41 13.30 -0.68 -12.25
N PRO A 42 13.12 -1.99 -12.51
CA PRO A 42 13.09 -2.99 -11.45
C PRO A 42 14.30 -2.83 -10.50
N PRO A 43 14.12 -3.08 -9.18
CA PRO A 43 15.19 -2.90 -8.22
C PRO A 43 16.32 -3.93 -8.44
N THR A 44 17.57 -3.49 -8.30
CA THR A 44 18.75 -4.36 -8.31
C THR A 44 19.17 -4.73 -6.89
N ILE A 45 19.70 -5.94 -6.68
CA ILE A 45 20.04 -6.45 -5.35
C ILE A 45 21.55 -6.37 -5.09
N ASP A 46 21.92 -5.78 -3.95
CA ASP A 46 23.25 -5.93 -3.35
C ASP A 46 23.22 -7.11 -2.36
N ALA A 47 23.72 -8.26 -2.79
CA ALA A 47 23.70 -9.49 -1.97
C ALA A 47 24.57 -9.40 -0.70
N ALA A 48 25.50 -8.44 -0.60
CA ALA A 48 26.35 -8.28 0.57
C ALA A 48 25.67 -7.48 1.69
N ALA A 49 24.54 -6.85 1.42
CA ALA A 49 23.84 -5.97 2.37
C ALA A 49 22.86 -6.69 3.32
N VAL A 50 22.95 -8.02 3.46
CA VAL A 50 22.04 -8.79 4.34
C VAL A 50 22.21 -8.29 5.79
N PRO A 51 21.12 -7.83 6.45
CA PRO A 51 21.22 -7.35 7.82
C PRO A 51 21.48 -8.53 8.79
N PRO A 52 22.12 -8.28 9.94
CA PRO A 52 22.34 -9.32 10.93
C PRO A 52 21.01 -9.79 11.55
N ASP A 53 20.95 -11.08 11.86
CA ASP A 53 19.88 -11.68 12.66
C ASP A 53 20.15 -11.46 14.16
N GLY A 54 19.97 -10.21 14.59
CA GLY A 54 20.04 -9.84 16.01
C GLY A 54 18.72 -10.15 16.73
N PRO A 55 18.69 -10.03 18.07
CA PRO A 55 17.45 -10.16 18.83
C PRO A 55 16.33 -9.28 18.25
N PRO A 56 15.09 -9.80 18.09
CA PRO A 56 13.95 -8.99 17.67
C PRO A 56 13.76 -7.76 18.57
N GLY A 57 13.52 -6.61 17.94
CA GLY A 57 13.40 -5.33 18.62
C GLY A 57 13.36 -4.16 17.64
N PRO A 58 12.85 -3.00 18.06
CA PRO A 58 12.72 -1.83 17.20
C PRO A 58 14.08 -1.22 16.86
N GLY A 59 14.17 -0.47 15.76
CA GLY A 59 15.37 0.30 15.42
C GLY A 59 15.58 1.51 16.33
N ALA A 60 14.47 2.09 16.81
CA ALA A 60 14.43 3.23 17.72
C ALA A 60 13.36 3.04 18.81
N PRO A 61 13.41 3.78 19.94
CA PRO A 61 12.40 3.66 20.99
C PRO A 61 10.98 3.96 20.47
N MET A 62 10.04 3.07 20.78
CA MET A 62 8.63 3.18 20.40
C MET A 62 7.76 3.53 21.62
N LYS A 63 6.59 4.11 21.35
CA LYS A 63 5.54 4.35 22.35
C LYS A 63 4.18 4.01 21.77
N GLN A 64 3.22 3.72 22.64
CA GLN A 64 1.83 3.55 22.24
C GLN A 64 1.19 4.92 22.02
N ASN A 65 0.62 5.13 20.84
CA ASN A 65 -0.01 6.38 20.43
C ASN A 65 -1.55 6.31 20.48
N SER A 66 -2.13 5.12 20.37
CA SER A 66 -3.58 4.91 20.44
C SER A 66 -3.94 3.62 21.16
N TYR A 67 -5.20 3.55 21.59
CA TYR A 67 -5.77 2.32 22.13
C TYR A 67 -5.77 1.21 21.08
N CYS A 68 -5.78 -0.03 21.56
CA CYS A 68 -5.90 -1.19 20.69
C CYS A 68 -7.27 -1.24 20.02
N THR A 69 -7.31 -1.66 18.76
CA THR A 69 -8.51 -1.73 17.92
C THR A 69 -9.56 -2.65 18.55
N GLU A 70 -10.79 -2.16 18.68
CA GLU A 70 -11.93 -2.99 19.08
C GLU A 70 -12.42 -3.83 17.90
N VAL A 71 -13.01 -4.98 18.20
CA VAL A 71 -13.46 -5.96 17.20
C VAL A 71 -14.94 -6.25 17.36
N GLY A 72 -15.57 -6.71 16.29
CA GLY A 72 -17.01 -6.95 16.29
C GLY A 72 -17.46 -8.01 15.29
N VAL A 73 -18.75 -8.25 15.34
CA VAL A 73 -19.47 -9.12 14.42
C VAL A 73 -20.59 -8.30 13.78
N LEU A 74 -20.68 -8.33 12.45
CA LEU A 74 -21.73 -7.61 11.72
C LEU A 74 -23.11 -8.16 12.09
N PRO A 75 -24.14 -7.29 12.24
CA PRO A 75 -25.51 -7.74 12.48
C PRO A 75 -25.99 -8.74 11.42
N GLY A 76 -26.59 -9.85 11.86
CA GLY A 76 -27.08 -10.90 10.96
C GLY A 76 -26.03 -11.90 10.48
N THR A 77 -24.78 -11.80 10.94
CA THR A 77 -23.74 -12.80 10.64
C THR A 77 -24.10 -14.17 11.18
N ASP A 78 -23.93 -15.20 10.35
CA ASP A 78 -24.03 -16.61 10.74
C ASP A 78 -22.76 -17.35 10.34
N PHE A 79 -21.87 -17.59 11.31
CA PHE A 79 -20.58 -18.27 11.06
C PHE A 79 -20.72 -19.75 10.73
N ARG A 80 -21.92 -20.34 10.78
CA ARG A 80 -22.16 -21.71 10.27
C ARG A 80 -22.21 -21.74 8.75
N LEU A 81 -22.36 -20.59 8.10
CA LEU A 81 -22.21 -20.44 6.66
C LEU A 81 -20.73 -20.28 6.34
N GLN A 82 -20.28 -21.00 5.32
CA GLN A 82 -18.92 -20.91 4.84
C GLN A 82 -18.68 -19.51 4.24
N PRO A 83 -17.56 -18.84 4.56
CA PRO A 83 -17.16 -17.62 3.87
C PRO A 83 -17.06 -17.86 2.37
N LYS A 84 -17.56 -16.91 1.57
CA LYS A 84 -17.69 -17.08 0.12
C LYS A 84 -16.34 -17.20 -0.58
N TYR A 85 -15.29 -16.59 -0.02
CA TYR A 85 -13.94 -16.76 -0.56
C TYR A 85 -13.47 -18.23 -0.48
N MET A 86 -13.92 -19.00 0.52
CA MET A 86 -13.57 -20.42 0.63
C MET A 86 -14.27 -21.26 -0.44
N ASP A 87 -15.53 -20.92 -0.77
CA ASP A 87 -16.29 -21.53 -1.86
C ASP A 87 -15.64 -21.22 -3.22
N MET A 88 -15.30 -19.95 -3.45
CA MET A 88 -14.63 -19.49 -4.68
C MET A 88 -13.31 -20.22 -4.94
N LEU A 89 -12.58 -20.57 -3.88
CA LEU A 89 -11.29 -21.25 -3.95
C LEU A 89 -11.40 -22.78 -3.87
N ASN A 90 -12.61 -23.32 -3.71
CA ASN A 90 -12.91 -24.74 -3.64
C ASN A 90 -12.01 -25.50 -2.62
N LEU A 91 -11.92 -24.94 -1.40
CA LEU A 91 -10.98 -25.43 -0.38
C LEU A 91 -11.29 -26.86 0.08
N GLN A 92 -12.56 -27.27 0.08
CA GLN A 92 -12.95 -28.62 0.46
C GLN A 92 -12.35 -29.68 -0.47
N GLU A 93 -12.27 -29.39 -1.78
CA GLU A 93 -11.58 -30.23 -2.76
C GLU A 93 -10.06 -30.13 -2.59
N ALA A 94 -9.53 -28.93 -2.40
CA ALA A 94 -8.08 -28.73 -2.20
C ALA A 94 -7.54 -29.55 -1.01
N TRP A 95 -8.29 -29.60 0.10
CA TRP A 95 -7.89 -30.36 1.30
C TRP A 95 -7.88 -31.88 1.12
N GLN A 96 -8.45 -32.42 0.04
CA GLN A 96 -8.26 -33.84 -0.31
C GLN A 96 -6.80 -34.15 -0.68
N PHE A 97 -6.01 -33.13 -0.99
CA PHE A 97 -4.61 -33.26 -1.40
C PHE A 97 -3.59 -32.81 -0.34
N GLY A 98 -4.05 -32.35 0.82
CA GLY A 98 -3.21 -31.91 1.93
C GLY A 98 -3.73 -30.66 2.62
N ARG A 99 -3.29 -30.45 3.86
CA ARG A 99 -3.73 -29.33 4.73
C ARG A 99 -2.58 -28.46 5.25
N GLY A 100 -1.38 -28.66 4.70
CA GLY A 100 -0.19 -27.86 5.04
C GLY A 100 0.75 -28.47 6.08
N ALA A 101 0.49 -29.70 6.52
CA ALA A 101 1.29 -30.38 7.55
C ALA A 101 2.81 -30.32 7.28
N GLY A 102 3.57 -30.03 8.33
CA GLY A 102 5.03 -29.94 8.29
C GLY A 102 5.58 -28.64 7.68
N GLN A 103 4.72 -27.71 7.25
CA GLN A 103 5.15 -26.37 6.84
C GLN A 103 5.05 -25.39 8.01
N LYS A 104 6.02 -24.47 8.07
CA LYS A 104 6.00 -23.30 8.95
C LYS A 104 5.72 -22.05 8.14
N VAL A 105 4.74 -21.26 8.53
CA VAL A 105 4.41 -19.98 7.88
C VAL A 105 4.71 -18.86 8.86
N ALA A 106 5.67 -18.00 8.53
CA ALA A 106 5.92 -16.79 9.30
C ALA A 106 4.98 -15.67 8.85
N VAL A 107 4.36 -15.01 9.83
CA VAL A 107 3.43 -13.91 9.65
C VAL A 107 4.12 -12.65 10.18
N ILE A 108 4.68 -11.86 9.26
CA ILE A 108 5.26 -10.54 9.56
C ILE A 108 4.13 -9.51 9.47
N ASP A 109 3.62 -9.12 10.63
CA ASP A 109 2.35 -8.38 10.75
C ASP A 109 2.28 -7.62 12.09
N THR A 110 1.09 -7.36 12.62
CA THR A 110 0.84 -6.63 13.88
C THR A 110 0.92 -7.50 15.15
N GLY A 111 1.43 -8.72 15.00
CA GLY A 111 1.43 -9.76 16.03
C GLY A 111 0.22 -10.67 15.94
N VAL A 112 0.25 -11.80 16.65
CA VAL A 112 -0.84 -12.80 16.64
C VAL A 112 -1.21 -13.15 18.07
N THR A 113 -2.45 -12.90 18.47
CA THR A 113 -2.91 -13.28 19.80
C THR A 113 -3.12 -14.80 19.87
N PRO A 114 -2.58 -15.50 20.90
CA PRO A 114 -2.84 -16.92 21.13
C PRO A 114 -4.34 -17.24 21.16
N HIS A 115 -4.74 -18.28 20.44
CA HIS A 115 -6.15 -18.68 20.31
C HIS A 115 -6.25 -20.21 20.37
N PRO A 116 -7.33 -20.82 20.92
CA PRO A 116 -7.52 -22.28 20.91
C PRO A 116 -7.46 -22.93 19.52
N ARG A 117 -7.64 -22.13 18.46
CA ARG A 117 -7.60 -22.54 17.06
C ARG A 117 -6.23 -22.32 16.40
N PHE A 118 -5.22 -21.94 17.18
CA PHE A 118 -3.80 -21.97 16.81
C PHE A 118 -3.05 -22.97 17.69
N PRO A 119 -3.21 -24.29 17.46
CA PRO A 119 -2.60 -25.31 18.31
C PRO A 119 -1.06 -25.26 18.31
N HIS A 120 -0.45 -24.74 17.22
CA HIS A 120 1.00 -24.66 17.04
C HIS A 120 1.45 -23.22 16.71
N LEU A 121 1.06 -22.26 17.56
CA LEU A 121 1.56 -20.89 17.47
C LEU A 121 2.96 -20.78 18.07
N ILE A 122 3.91 -20.27 17.30
CA ILE A 122 5.32 -20.11 17.66
C ILE A 122 5.61 -18.61 17.84
N PRO A 123 6.16 -18.18 18.98
CA PRO A 123 6.64 -16.81 19.16
C PRO A 123 7.83 -16.53 18.22
N GLY A 124 7.71 -15.51 17.38
CA GLY A 124 8.73 -15.08 16.41
C GLY A 124 9.38 -13.74 16.73
N GLY A 125 9.00 -13.11 17.83
CA GLY A 125 9.57 -11.85 18.29
C GLY A 125 8.83 -10.61 17.81
N ASP A 126 9.28 -9.46 18.31
CA ASP A 126 8.58 -8.20 18.17
C ASP A 126 9.54 -7.03 17.95
N TYR A 127 9.41 -6.40 16.79
CA TYR A 127 10.16 -5.24 16.34
C TYR A 127 9.48 -3.90 16.70
N ILE A 128 8.45 -3.90 17.56
CA ILE A 128 7.78 -2.69 18.05
C ILE A 128 8.15 -2.42 19.52
N MET A 129 7.91 -3.35 20.46
CA MET A 129 8.13 -3.16 21.90
C MET A 129 9.10 -4.16 22.54
N SER A 130 9.82 -4.97 21.74
CA SER A 130 10.76 -6.01 22.22
C SER A 130 10.14 -7.19 22.99
N GLY A 131 8.96 -7.65 22.57
CA GLY A 131 8.32 -8.90 23.04
C GLY A 131 8.51 -10.14 22.14
N ASP A 132 7.57 -11.08 22.25
CA ASP A 132 7.60 -12.41 21.61
C ASP A 132 6.76 -12.51 20.32
N GLY A 133 6.06 -11.43 19.94
CA GLY A 133 5.18 -11.37 18.77
C GLY A 133 3.74 -11.87 19.02
N LEU A 134 3.42 -12.32 20.23
CA LEU A 134 2.14 -12.95 20.59
C LEU A 134 1.07 -11.95 21.08
N SER A 135 1.18 -10.69 20.66
CA SER A 135 0.28 -9.62 21.07
C SER A 135 -0.15 -8.77 19.87
N ASP A 136 -1.43 -8.88 19.53
CA ASP A 136 -2.05 -8.09 18.46
C ASP A 136 -2.90 -6.95 19.03
N CYS A 137 -2.40 -5.73 18.91
CA CYS A 137 -3.10 -4.52 19.33
C CYS A 137 -3.98 -3.94 18.21
N ASP A 138 -3.69 -4.27 16.95
CA ASP A 138 -4.32 -3.66 15.77
C ASP A 138 -5.49 -4.47 15.22
N ALA A 139 -5.67 -5.70 15.69
CA ALA A 139 -6.66 -6.65 15.21
C ALA A 139 -6.51 -6.98 13.71
N HIS A 140 -5.26 -7.15 13.28
CA HIS A 140 -4.93 -7.41 11.88
C HIS A 140 -4.12 -8.71 11.73
N GLY A 141 -3.00 -8.85 12.44
CA GLY A 141 -2.15 -10.04 12.34
C GLY A 141 -2.84 -11.33 12.81
N THR A 142 -3.73 -11.26 13.80
CA THR A 142 -4.55 -12.42 14.23
C THR A 142 -5.54 -12.84 13.13
N LEU A 143 -6.17 -11.88 12.45
CA LEU A 143 -7.04 -12.16 11.30
C LEU A 143 -6.23 -12.81 10.16
N VAL A 144 -5.10 -12.22 9.78
CA VAL A 144 -4.21 -12.74 8.73
C VAL A 144 -3.73 -14.16 9.06
N ALA A 145 -3.19 -14.38 10.26
CA ALA A 145 -2.75 -15.70 10.70
C ALA A 145 -3.89 -16.72 10.69
N SER A 146 -5.11 -16.29 11.05
CA SER A 146 -6.26 -17.19 11.08
C SER A 146 -6.68 -17.64 9.69
N MET A 147 -6.66 -16.73 8.72
CA MET A 147 -6.92 -17.08 7.32
C MET A 147 -5.86 -18.03 6.78
N ILE A 148 -4.60 -17.90 7.21
CA ILE A 148 -3.53 -18.83 6.81
C ILE A 148 -3.76 -20.22 7.41
N GLY A 149 -3.91 -20.33 8.73
CA GLY A 149 -3.70 -21.60 9.43
C GLY A 149 -4.54 -21.84 10.68
N ALA A 150 -5.69 -21.18 10.86
CA ALA A 150 -6.58 -21.53 11.96
C ALA A 150 -7.13 -22.96 11.76
N ALA A 151 -7.02 -23.79 12.80
CA ALA A 151 -7.66 -25.10 12.85
C ALA A 151 -9.19 -24.95 12.71
N PRO A 152 -9.93 -25.91 12.11
CA PRO A 152 -11.39 -25.87 12.04
C PRO A 152 -12.04 -25.95 13.43
N ALA A 153 -13.33 -25.65 13.54
CA ALA A 153 -14.07 -25.87 14.78
C ALA A 153 -14.37 -27.36 14.98
N ASN A 154 -13.90 -27.95 16.08
CA ASN A 154 -13.95 -29.41 16.33
C ASN A 154 -15.33 -29.93 16.79
N GLY A 155 -16.44 -29.26 16.43
CA GLY A 155 -17.79 -29.63 16.85
C GLY A 155 -18.12 -29.41 18.33
N ALA A 156 -17.14 -29.09 19.17
CA ALA A 156 -17.38 -28.63 20.53
C ALA A 156 -17.70 -27.12 20.48
N GLY A 157 -18.92 -26.75 20.86
CA GLY A 157 -19.26 -25.34 21.10
C GLY A 157 -18.24 -24.76 22.06
N VAL A 158 -17.46 -23.79 21.59
CA VAL A 158 -16.45 -23.10 22.39
C VAL A 158 -17.21 -22.34 23.48
N PRO A 159 -17.02 -22.65 24.78
CA PRO A 159 -17.56 -21.81 25.83
C PRO A 159 -17.00 -20.40 25.64
N PRO A 160 -17.79 -19.32 25.83
CA PRO A 160 -17.24 -17.98 25.79
C PRO A 160 -16.14 -17.88 26.86
N ALA A 161 -14.89 -17.74 26.42
CA ALA A 161 -13.79 -17.42 27.32
C ALA A 161 -13.96 -15.99 27.83
N ALA A 162 -13.42 -15.73 29.03
CA ALA A 162 -13.39 -14.39 29.58
C ALA A 162 -12.72 -13.42 28.57
N PRO A 163 -13.20 -12.17 28.44
CA PRO A 163 -12.60 -11.19 27.55
C PRO A 163 -11.11 -11.11 27.80
N ARG A 164 -10.30 -11.38 26.77
CA ARG A 164 -8.87 -11.08 26.81
C ARG A 164 -8.81 -9.56 26.73
N LYS A 165 -8.85 -8.91 27.90
CA LYS A 165 -8.72 -7.45 27.99
C LYS A 165 -7.53 -7.03 27.14
N PRO A 166 -7.61 -5.90 26.40
CA PRO A 166 -6.46 -5.36 25.71
C PRO A 166 -5.28 -5.38 26.66
N VAL A 167 -4.16 -5.99 26.25
CA VAL A 167 -2.92 -5.88 27.00
C VAL A 167 -2.52 -4.42 26.93
N THR A 168 -3.02 -3.60 27.87
CA THR A 168 -2.38 -2.34 28.22
C THR A 168 -1.02 -2.74 28.78
N ILE A 169 0.02 -2.69 27.95
CA ILE A 169 1.39 -2.81 28.47
C ILE A 169 1.54 -1.67 29.49
N PRO A 170 2.09 -1.93 30.68
CA PRO A 170 2.35 -0.90 31.67
C PRO A 170 3.40 0.06 31.12
N THR A 171 2.97 1.12 30.46
CA THR A 171 3.79 2.31 30.30
C THR A 171 3.79 3.05 31.64
N THR A 172 4.96 3.45 32.12
CA THR A 172 5.07 4.44 33.21
C THR A 172 4.63 5.83 32.76
N GLU A 173 4.48 6.02 31.44
CA GLU A 173 3.81 7.18 30.86
C GLU A 173 2.30 7.05 31.06
N PRO A 174 1.63 8.09 31.60
CA PRO A 174 0.19 8.08 31.73
C PRO A 174 -0.42 7.89 30.34
N PRO A 175 -1.47 7.06 30.20
CA PRO A 175 -2.16 6.91 28.93
C PRO A 175 -2.55 8.29 28.39
N PRO A 176 -2.64 8.46 27.06
CA PRO A 176 -3.33 9.62 26.50
C PRO A 176 -4.65 9.77 27.27
N LYS A 177 -4.94 10.98 27.77
CA LYS A 177 -6.23 11.20 28.42
C LYS A 177 -7.28 10.69 27.45
N ALA A 178 -8.11 9.75 27.91
CA ALA A 178 -9.28 9.35 27.15
C ALA A 178 -9.94 10.65 26.67
N PRO A 179 -10.35 10.75 25.39
CA PRO A 179 -11.06 11.92 24.94
C PRO A 179 -12.15 12.19 25.98
N PRO A 180 -12.27 13.43 26.49
CA PRO A 180 -13.32 13.73 27.45
C PRO A 180 -14.63 13.18 26.87
N PRO A 181 -15.55 12.64 27.70
CA PRO A 181 -16.88 12.31 27.21
C PRO A 181 -17.29 13.51 26.39
N GLN A 182 -17.55 13.30 25.09
CA GLN A 182 -18.02 14.40 24.28
C GLN A 182 -19.35 14.77 24.91
N THR A 183 -19.32 15.78 25.76
CA THR A 183 -20.51 16.48 26.19
C THR A 183 -21.07 16.99 24.89
N VAL A 184 -22.11 16.34 24.39
CA VAL A 184 -22.95 16.91 23.35
C VAL A 184 -23.49 18.20 23.97
N THR A 185 -22.76 19.29 23.79
CA THR A 185 -23.36 20.62 23.84
C THR A 185 -24.35 20.63 22.69
N LEU A 186 -25.61 20.36 23.01
CA LEU A 186 -26.71 20.87 22.22
C LEU A 186 -26.52 22.38 22.20
N SER A 187 -25.95 22.90 21.11
CA SER A 187 -26.00 24.32 20.79
C SER A 187 -27.45 24.80 20.95
N PRO A 188 -27.70 25.96 21.58
CA PRO A 188 -29.02 26.55 21.50
C PRO A 188 -29.40 26.70 20.03
N LEU A 189 -30.65 26.35 19.73
CA LEU A 189 -31.35 26.40 18.43
C LEU A 189 -30.72 27.39 17.44
N PRO A 190 -30.57 27.04 16.15
CA PRO A 190 -30.08 27.99 15.15
C PRO A 190 -30.97 29.24 15.20
N GLN A 191 -30.33 30.41 15.37
CA GLN A 191 -31.00 31.67 15.17
C GLN A 191 -31.55 31.68 13.74
N THR A 192 -32.82 32.05 13.61
CA THR A 192 -33.46 32.30 12.33
C THR A 192 -32.67 33.40 11.61
N VAL A 193 -31.79 33.02 10.68
CA VAL A 193 -31.17 33.97 9.75
C VAL A 193 -32.23 34.31 8.72
N THR A 194 -32.82 35.48 8.85
CA THR A 194 -33.58 36.09 7.75
C THR A 194 -32.61 36.38 6.62
N MET A 195 -32.59 35.50 5.61
CA MET A 195 -31.88 35.75 4.36
C MET A 195 -32.55 36.94 3.66
N VAL A 196 -31.90 38.10 3.69
CA VAL A 196 -32.20 39.20 2.77
C VAL A 196 -31.64 38.77 1.41
N PRO A 197 -32.47 38.66 0.34
CA PRO A 197 -31.97 38.33 -0.99
C PRO A 197 -30.99 39.40 -1.46
N PRO A 198 -29.86 39.02 -2.10
CA PRO A 198 -29.01 40.00 -2.77
C PRO A 198 -29.77 40.67 -3.92
N PRO A 199 -29.50 41.95 -4.23
CA PRO A 199 -30.09 42.60 -5.38
C PRO A 199 -29.67 41.89 -6.68
N PRO A 200 -30.51 41.90 -7.74
CA PRO A 200 -30.22 41.21 -8.98
C PRO A 200 -28.90 41.68 -9.60
N GLN A 201 -28.01 40.73 -9.90
CA GLN A 201 -26.81 41.00 -10.70
C GLN A 201 -27.23 41.20 -12.17
N GLU A 202 -26.82 42.32 -12.76
CA GLU A 202 -26.96 42.58 -14.19
C GLU A 202 -26.20 41.51 -15.00
N GLN A 203 -26.91 40.86 -15.93
CA GLN A 203 -26.31 39.93 -16.88
C GLN A 203 -25.40 40.67 -17.87
N PRO A 204 -24.15 40.22 -18.11
CA PRO A 204 -23.37 40.72 -19.23
C PRO A 204 -24.02 40.32 -20.55
N ALA A 205 -24.04 41.25 -21.51
CA ALA A 205 -24.67 41.08 -22.81
C ALA A 205 -24.13 39.85 -23.59
N PRO A 206 -24.97 39.15 -24.38
CA PRO A 206 -24.52 38.02 -25.21
C PRO A 206 -23.64 38.49 -26.37
N GLY A 207 -22.48 37.84 -26.55
CA GLY A 207 -21.71 37.91 -27.78
C GLY A 207 -22.47 37.27 -28.96
N PRO A 208 -22.17 37.65 -30.21
CA PRO A 208 -23.15 37.59 -31.30
C PRO A 208 -23.15 36.25 -32.05
N PHE A 209 -23.18 35.08 -31.39
CA PHE A 209 -23.43 33.80 -32.08
C PHE A 209 -24.13 32.81 -31.14
N GLY A 210 -25.46 32.83 -31.11
CA GLY A 210 -26.29 31.91 -30.34
C GLY A 210 -26.53 30.59 -31.07
N ALA A 211 -26.39 29.47 -30.36
CA ALA A 211 -26.88 28.16 -30.79
C ALA A 211 -28.32 27.93 -30.25
N PRO A 212 -29.25 27.39 -31.05
CA PRO A 212 -30.64 27.19 -30.61
C PRO A 212 -30.80 25.97 -29.67
N PRO A 213 -31.73 26.02 -28.71
CA PRO A 213 -31.96 24.93 -27.74
C PRO A 213 -32.78 23.76 -28.33
N PRO A 214 -32.63 22.53 -27.78
CA PRO A 214 -33.30 21.33 -28.29
C PRO A 214 -34.78 21.23 -27.85
N PRO A 215 -35.63 20.50 -28.60
CA PRO A 215 -37.06 20.40 -28.34
C PRO A 215 -37.42 19.43 -27.18
N PRO A 216 -38.60 19.60 -26.56
CA PRO A 216 -39.00 18.88 -25.34
C PRO A 216 -39.45 17.42 -25.59
N ALA A 217 -39.18 16.55 -24.62
CA ALA A 217 -39.55 15.14 -24.62
C ALA A 217 -41.03 14.90 -24.22
N PRO A 218 -41.68 13.83 -24.73
CA PRO A 218 -43.08 13.52 -24.47
C PRO A 218 -43.35 12.90 -23.07
N PRO A 219 -44.59 12.99 -22.54
CA PRO A 219 -44.91 12.67 -21.15
C PRO A 219 -45.12 11.17 -20.88
N GLN A 220 -44.68 10.69 -19.71
CA GLN A 220 -44.97 9.34 -19.19
C GLN A 220 -46.15 9.33 -18.19
N PRO A 221 -46.93 8.23 -18.10
CA PRO A 221 -48.12 8.14 -17.27
C PRO A 221 -47.89 7.71 -15.81
N GLY A 222 -48.52 8.48 -14.91
CA GLY A 222 -49.00 8.24 -13.53
C GLY A 222 -48.48 7.07 -12.66
N GLY A 223 -47.77 7.41 -11.59
CA GLY A 223 -47.63 6.60 -10.36
C GLY A 223 -48.47 7.15 -9.19
N PRO A 224 -48.81 6.32 -8.17
CA PRO A 224 -49.75 6.66 -7.09
C PRO A 224 -49.17 7.63 -6.02
N PRO A 225 -50.03 8.32 -5.24
CA PRO A 225 -49.65 9.47 -4.41
C PRO A 225 -48.90 9.10 -3.10
N PRO A 226 -48.09 10.03 -2.57
CA PRO A 226 -47.26 9.82 -1.36
C PRO A 226 -48.05 9.99 -0.04
N GLY A 227 -47.62 9.24 0.98
CA GLY A 227 -48.15 9.26 2.35
C GLY A 227 -47.62 10.42 3.23
N PRO A 228 -48.21 10.63 4.43
CA PRO A 228 -48.00 11.81 5.25
C PRO A 228 -46.65 11.85 6.02
N PRO A 229 -46.16 13.05 6.40
CA PRO A 229 -44.82 13.25 6.95
C PRO A 229 -44.70 12.84 8.42
N GLN A 230 -43.61 12.17 8.77
CA GLN A 230 -43.24 11.84 10.16
C GLN A 230 -42.65 13.06 10.87
N GLY A 231 -43.17 13.32 12.08
CA GLY A 231 -42.87 14.47 12.91
C GLY A 231 -41.47 14.45 13.54
N GLY A 232 -40.90 15.65 13.67
CA GLY A 232 -39.62 15.89 14.35
C GLY A 232 -39.72 15.70 15.86
N GLN A 233 -38.68 15.09 16.44
CA GLN A 233 -38.50 14.97 17.88
C GLN A 233 -37.81 16.22 18.45
N ALA A 234 -38.33 16.67 19.60
CA ALA A 234 -37.89 17.82 20.39
C ALA A 234 -36.62 17.54 21.23
N PRO A 235 -35.86 18.57 21.63
CA PRO A 235 -34.61 18.43 22.38
C PRO A 235 -34.83 18.17 23.88
N ALA A 236 -33.98 17.33 24.48
CA ALA A 236 -33.98 16.98 25.90
C ALA A 236 -33.30 18.07 26.76
N GLY A 237 -33.96 18.49 27.85
CA GLY A 237 -33.49 19.50 28.80
C GLY A 237 -33.31 18.97 30.23
N ASN A 238 -32.51 19.71 30.99
CA ASN A 238 -32.06 19.57 32.38
C ASN A 238 -33.09 19.11 33.43
N HIS A 239 -32.56 18.44 34.46
CA HIS A 239 -33.26 17.99 35.67
C HIS A 239 -33.28 19.07 36.77
N GLY A 240 -34.48 19.49 37.19
CA GLY A 240 -34.71 20.30 38.40
C GLY A 240 -36.21 20.49 38.63
N THR A 241 -36.67 20.36 39.88
CA THR A 241 -38.06 20.64 40.29
C THR A 241 -38.34 22.13 40.11
N GLY A 242 -39.16 22.48 39.12
CA GLY A 242 -39.56 23.87 38.85
C GLY A 242 -41.07 24.03 38.97
N THR A 243 -41.51 25.04 39.72
CA THR A 243 -42.87 25.56 39.69
C THR A 243 -43.03 26.45 38.46
N VAL A 244 -44.06 26.20 37.65
CA VAL A 244 -44.40 27.05 36.49
C VAL A 244 -45.59 27.93 36.85
N THR A 245 -45.38 29.25 36.82
CA THR A 245 -46.45 30.25 36.88
C THR A 245 -46.80 30.67 35.46
N ILE A 246 -48.00 30.35 34.98
CA ILE A 246 -48.47 30.74 33.64
C ILE A 246 -49.24 32.07 33.77
N PRO A 247 -48.76 33.19 33.18
CA PRO A 247 -49.56 34.42 33.13
C PRO A 247 -50.67 34.29 32.09
N GLY A 248 -51.92 34.25 32.55
CA GLY A 248 -53.10 34.38 31.69
C GLY A 248 -53.39 35.83 31.36
N TYR A 249 -53.73 36.12 30.10
CA TYR A 249 -54.32 37.39 29.67
C TYR A 249 -55.78 37.49 30.18
N SER A 250 -55.96 37.54 31.50
CA SER A 250 -57.13 38.00 32.25
C SER A 250 -56.92 37.69 33.73
N GLY A 251 -56.02 38.43 34.40
CA GLY A 251 -56.10 38.72 35.84
C GLY A 251 -56.26 37.57 36.85
N GLY A 252 -55.69 36.38 36.64
CA GLY A 252 -55.65 35.33 37.65
C GLY A 252 -54.55 34.31 37.37
N GLY A 253 -53.53 34.22 38.23
CA GLY A 253 -52.49 33.19 38.14
C GLY A 253 -52.82 32.02 39.06
N HIS A 254 -52.90 30.80 38.50
CA HIS A 254 -52.92 29.55 39.27
C HIS A 254 -51.54 28.90 39.22
N VAL A 255 -51.02 28.49 40.39
CA VAL A 255 -49.78 27.72 40.50
C VAL A 255 -50.14 26.23 40.44
N VAL A 256 -49.59 25.50 39.48
CA VAL A 256 -49.73 24.03 39.39
C VAL A 256 -48.36 23.40 39.61
N THR A 257 -48.25 22.53 40.61
CA THR A 257 -47.09 21.67 40.82
C THR A 257 -47.22 20.46 39.89
N VAL A 258 -46.27 20.28 38.97
CA VAL A 258 -46.24 19.11 38.07
C VAL A 258 -45.20 18.14 38.59
N ASP A 259 -45.66 17.01 39.13
CA ASP A 259 -44.82 15.84 39.32
C ASP A 259 -44.67 15.13 37.97
N ASN A 260 -43.46 15.12 37.40
CA ASN A 260 -43.15 14.30 36.22
C ASN A 260 -42.86 12.86 36.69
N PRO A 261 -43.74 11.88 36.40
CA PRO A 261 -43.42 10.48 36.64
C PRO A 261 -42.28 10.09 35.69
N ARG A 262 -41.33 9.26 36.17
CA ARG A 262 -40.28 8.67 35.31
C ARG A 262 -40.92 8.09 34.05
N PRO A 263 -40.39 8.37 32.85
CA PRO A 263 -40.61 7.49 31.72
C PRO A 263 -40.13 6.10 32.14
N LEU A 264 -41.00 5.09 31.99
CA LEU A 264 -40.61 3.68 32.12
C LEU A 264 -39.38 3.47 31.24
N ASP A 265 -38.33 2.88 31.79
CA ASP A 265 -37.14 2.51 31.03
C ASP A 265 -37.59 1.83 29.73
N PRO A 266 -37.03 2.21 28.55
CA PRO A 266 -37.32 1.49 27.33
C PRO A 266 -37.07 0.01 27.59
N PRO A 267 -37.95 -0.89 27.11
CA PRO A 267 -37.77 -2.31 27.35
C PRO A 267 -36.34 -2.67 26.97
N PRO A 268 -35.62 -3.41 27.83
CA PRO A 268 -34.24 -3.77 27.57
C PRO A 268 -34.16 -4.30 26.13
N ALA A 269 -33.15 -3.85 25.39
CA ALA A 269 -32.86 -4.38 24.06
C ALA A 269 -32.98 -5.91 24.16
N PRO A 270 -33.72 -6.56 23.23
CA PRO A 270 -33.86 -8.00 23.29
C PRO A 270 -32.46 -8.58 23.47
N PRO A 271 -32.27 -9.50 24.45
CA PRO A 271 -30.95 -10.07 24.67
C PRO A 271 -30.42 -10.53 23.31
N PRO A 272 -29.12 -10.31 23.00
CA PRO A 272 -28.54 -10.86 21.79
C PRO A 272 -28.99 -12.32 21.72
N PRO A 273 -29.49 -12.79 20.55
CA PRO A 273 -30.07 -14.12 20.44
C PRO A 273 -29.12 -15.08 21.16
N ALA A 274 -29.66 -15.77 22.17
CA ALA A 274 -28.88 -16.72 22.95
C ALA A 274 -28.08 -17.56 21.94
N PRO A 275 -26.75 -17.74 22.11
CA PRO A 275 -25.96 -18.49 21.16
C PRO A 275 -26.73 -19.77 20.89
N THR A 276 -27.26 -19.88 19.66
CA THR A 276 -27.98 -21.08 19.28
C THR A 276 -27.03 -22.21 19.63
N LYS A 277 -27.51 -23.23 20.34
CA LYS A 277 -26.79 -24.51 20.47
C LYS A 277 -26.66 -25.09 19.07
N GLY A 278 -25.79 -24.48 18.28
CA GLY A 278 -25.56 -24.73 16.87
C GLY A 278 -24.28 -25.52 16.77
N GLY A 279 -24.22 -26.37 15.75
CA GLY A 279 -23.00 -27.10 15.41
C GLY A 279 -21.80 -26.17 15.17
N PRO A 280 -20.63 -26.75 14.87
CA PRO A 280 -19.41 -25.98 14.64
C PRO A 280 -19.60 -24.90 13.56
N ASP A 281 -18.90 -23.78 13.70
CA ASP A 281 -18.77 -22.81 12.62
C ASP A 281 -18.06 -23.43 11.40
N ALA A 282 -18.25 -22.82 10.24
CA ALA A 282 -17.69 -23.29 8.96
C ALA A 282 -16.31 -22.69 8.64
N PHE A 283 -15.78 -21.82 9.51
CA PHE A 283 -14.49 -21.18 9.25
C PHE A 283 -13.35 -22.19 9.43
N SER A 284 -12.30 -22.06 8.61
CA SER A 284 -11.01 -22.73 8.77
C SER A 284 -9.98 -21.92 7.99
N GLY A 285 -8.73 -21.89 8.46
CA GLY A 285 -7.63 -21.37 7.66
C GLY A 285 -7.42 -22.21 6.39
N ILE A 286 -6.78 -21.61 5.39
CA ILE A 286 -6.47 -22.26 4.09
C ILE A 286 -5.60 -23.50 4.28
N ALA A 287 -4.61 -23.43 5.18
CA ALA A 287 -3.67 -24.51 5.49
C ALA A 287 -3.68 -24.77 7.02
N PRO A 288 -4.73 -25.41 7.55
CA PRO A 288 -5.00 -25.50 8.99
C PRO A 288 -4.03 -26.40 9.78
N ASP A 289 -3.17 -27.15 9.09
CA ASP A 289 -2.20 -28.06 9.73
C ASP A 289 -0.77 -27.48 9.72
N VAL A 290 -0.59 -26.20 9.39
CA VAL A 290 0.70 -25.49 9.45
C VAL A 290 1.05 -25.04 10.87
N ASP A 291 2.33 -24.83 11.13
CA ASP A 291 2.78 -24.05 12.28
C ASP A 291 2.85 -22.56 11.91
N ILE A 292 2.34 -21.68 12.76
CA ILE A 292 2.39 -20.22 12.54
C ILE A 292 3.51 -19.63 13.39
N ILE A 293 4.44 -18.91 12.76
CA ILE A 293 5.44 -18.08 13.47
C ILE A 293 4.95 -16.64 13.48
N ALA A 294 4.65 -16.11 14.66
CA ALA A 294 4.12 -14.75 14.81
C ALA A 294 5.26 -13.74 15.00
N ILE A 295 5.46 -12.85 14.03
CA ILE A 295 6.46 -11.78 14.10
C ILE A 295 5.74 -10.44 14.05
N ARG A 296 5.75 -9.72 15.18
CA ARG A 296 5.19 -8.35 15.21
C ARG A 296 6.22 -7.39 14.64
N GLN A 297 5.93 -6.79 13.49
CA GLN A 297 6.84 -5.85 12.81
C GLN A 297 6.19 -4.51 12.49
N SER A 298 4.86 -4.43 12.45
CA SER A 298 4.13 -3.19 12.25
C SER A 298 3.07 -2.99 13.33
N SER A 299 2.61 -1.74 13.49
CA SER A 299 1.43 -1.41 14.29
C SER A 299 0.99 0.01 13.96
N GLN A 300 -0.32 0.25 13.92
CA GLN A 300 -0.90 1.60 13.88
C GLN A 300 -1.06 2.16 15.30
N ALA A 301 -1.16 1.29 16.30
CA ALA A 301 -1.27 1.69 17.70
C ALA A 301 0.04 2.21 18.31
N PHE A 302 1.19 1.92 17.71
CA PHE A 302 2.51 2.32 18.20
C PHE A 302 3.28 3.13 17.17
N GLY A 303 4.18 3.99 17.64
CA GLY A 303 5.07 4.76 16.77
C GLY A 303 6.30 5.28 17.50
N LEU A 304 7.20 5.94 16.75
CA LEU A 304 8.45 6.48 17.29
C LEU A 304 8.20 7.41 18.48
N LYS A 305 8.91 7.17 19.58
CA LYS A 305 8.81 7.98 20.80
C LYS A 305 9.24 9.42 20.56
N ASP A 306 10.39 9.58 19.90
CA ASP A 306 11.08 10.84 19.64
C ASP A 306 11.11 11.16 18.13
N ALA A 307 9.94 11.20 17.49
CA ALA A 307 9.82 11.33 16.03
C ALA A 307 10.36 12.65 15.43
N TYR A 308 10.75 13.65 16.25
CA TYR A 308 11.11 15.01 15.83
C TYR A 308 12.54 15.44 16.20
N THR A 309 13.40 14.52 16.63
CA THR A 309 14.73 14.84 17.19
C THR A 309 15.88 14.78 16.18
N GLY A 310 15.60 14.44 14.92
CA GLY A 310 16.60 14.35 13.83
C GLY A 310 16.42 15.40 12.74
N ASP A 311 17.39 15.45 11.82
CA ASP A 311 17.38 16.35 10.64
C ASP A 311 16.41 15.87 9.54
N GLU A 312 15.99 14.61 9.58
CA GLU A 312 15.03 14.03 8.66
C GLU A 312 13.59 14.36 9.07
N ASP A 313 12.69 14.46 8.09
CA ASP A 313 11.28 14.59 8.40
C ASP A 313 10.75 13.30 9.08
N PRO A 314 9.84 13.41 10.06
CA PRO A 314 9.35 12.26 10.83
C PRO A 314 8.74 11.13 9.98
N GLN A 315 8.21 11.45 8.79
CA GLN A 315 7.60 10.45 7.91
C GLN A 315 8.66 9.64 7.17
N THR A 316 9.70 10.30 6.70
CA THR A 316 10.85 9.62 6.09
C THR A 316 11.55 8.72 7.11
N SER A 317 11.80 9.18 8.33
CA SER A 317 12.43 8.35 9.36
C SER A 317 11.58 7.13 9.74
N ALA A 318 10.25 7.27 9.84
CA ALA A 318 9.35 6.13 10.08
C ALA A 318 9.40 5.09 8.94
N LYS A 319 9.49 5.53 7.68
CA LYS A 319 9.64 4.61 6.53
C LYS A 319 10.97 3.90 6.53
N ILE A 320 12.05 4.60 6.88
CA ILE A 320 13.39 4.01 7.01
C ILE A 320 13.39 2.94 8.10
N ASP A 321 12.83 3.23 9.27
CA ASP A 321 12.73 2.26 10.36
C ASP A 321 11.86 1.04 9.97
N ASN A 322 10.72 1.25 9.32
CA ASN A 322 9.88 0.15 8.82
C ASN A 322 10.65 -0.73 7.82
N VAL A 323 11.30 -0.14 6.81
CA VAL A 323 12.09 -0.90 5.82
C VAL A 323 13.24 -1.67 6.47
N GLN A 324 13.94 -1.08 7.44
CA GLN A 324 15.05 -1.73 8.14
C GLN A 324 14.58 -2.87 9.05
N THR A 325 13.53 -2.65 9.85
CA THR A 325 12.96 -3.68 10.74
C THR A 325 12.33 -4.81 9.93
N MET A 326 11.66 -4.52 8.81
CA MET A 326 11.15 -5.53 7.88
C MET A 326 12.27 -6.39 7.30
N ALA A 327 13.39 -5.78 6.88
CA ALA A 327 14.54 -6.53 6.39
C ALA A 327 15.09 -7.50 7.45
N ARG A 328 15.21 -7.06 8.71
CA ARG A 328 15.61 -7.93 9.83
C ARG A 328 14.59 -9.03 10.09
N ALA A 329 13.30 -8.71 10.09
CA ALA A 329 12.22 -9.67 10.32
C ALA A 329 12.18 -10.77 9.24
N ILE A 330 12.45 -10.44 7.98
CA ILE A 330 12.54 -11.42 6.89
C ILE A 330 13.72 -12.38 7.11
N VAL A 331 14.90 -11.85 7.46
CA VAL A 331 16.07 -12.69 7.78
C VAL A 331 15.78 -13.59 8.98
N HIS A 332 15.19 -13.02 10.04
CA HIS A 332 14.82 -13.74 11.26
C HIS A 332 13.85 -14.89 10.97
N ALA A 333 12.75 -14.61 10.26
CA ALA A 333 11.77 -15.61 9.85
C ALA A 333 12.41 -16.76 9.05
N ALA A 334 13.28 -16.42 8.10
CA ALA A 334 13.98 -17.42 7.30
C ALA A 334 14.95 -18.27 8.14
N ASN A 335 15.60 -17.67 9.15
CA ASN A 335 16.48 -18.37 10.08
C ASN A 335 15.73 -19.25 11.10
N MET A 336 14.49 -18.89 11.44
CA MET A 336 13.57 -19.73 12.22
C MET A 336 13.06 -20.95 11.43
N GLY A 337 13.41 -21.06 10.15
CA GLY A 337 13.00 -22.18 9.29
C GLY A 337 11.60 -22.03 8.72
N ALA A 338 11.11 -20.80 8.56
CA ALA A 338 9.89 -20.54 7.82
C ALA A 338 10.01 -21.10 6.39
N SER A 339 8.98 -21.81 5.95
CA SER A 339 8.86 -22.33 4.58
C SER A 339 8.12 -21.34 3.67
N VAL A 340 7.26 -20.52 4.27
CA VAL A 340 6.56 -19.41 3.65
C VAL A 340 6.64 -18.21 4.59
N ILE A 341 6.87 -17.01 4.07
CA ILE A 341 6.78 -15.74 4.80
C ILE A 341 5.65 -14.93 4.18
N ASN A 342 4.63 -14.64 4.98
CA ASN A 342 3.56 -13.70 4.67
C ASN A 342 3.95 -12.31 5.17
N ILE A 343 3.88 -11.30 4.29
CA ILE A 343 4.13 -9.90 4.62
C ILE A 343 2.90 -9.08 4.24
N SER A 344 2.14 -8.68 5.25
CA SER A 344 0.89 -7.94 5.05
C SER A 344 1.05 -6.43 5.11
N ASP A 345 2.07 -5.95 5.84
CA ASP A 345 2.37 -4.53 5.87
C ASP A 345 3.32 -4.15 4.75
N VAL A 346 3.03 -3.03 4.09
CA VAL A 346 3.79 -2.54 2.95
C VAL A 346 4.08 -1.07 3.14
N THR A 347 5.25 -0.65 2.70
CA THR A 347 5.63 0.76 2.70
C THR A 347 5.49 1.32 1.29
N CYS A 348 4.69 2.37 1.15
CA CYS A 348 4.50 3.09 -0.10
C CYS A 348 5.36 4.35 -0.19
N MET A 349 5.98 4.55 -1.35
CA MET A 349 6.88 5.67 -1.62
C MET A 349 6.62 6.24 -3.01
N SER A 350 6.86 7.54 -3.17
CA SER A 350 6.90 8.14 -4.50
C SER A 350 8.07 7.58 -5.30
N ALA A 351 7.85 7.24 -6.57
CA ALA A 351 8.93 6.82 -7.48
C ALA A 351 10.03 7.89 -7.65
N ARG A 352 9.74 9.15 -7.27
CA ARG A 352 10.71 10.27 -7.27
C ARG A 352 11.55 10.37 -6.00
N ASN A 353 11.16 9.70 -4.91
CA ASN A 353 11.82 9.76 -3.62
C ASN A 353 11.77 8.39 -2.93
N VAL A 354 12.51 7.44 -3.50
CA VAL A 354 12.63 6.07 -2.98
C VAL A 354 13.79 6.06 -1.99
N ILE A 355 13.53 5.62 -0.75
CA ILE A 355 14.58 5.50 0.28
C ILE A 355 15.50 4.32 -0.04
N ASP A 356 16.68 4.27 0.60
CA ASP A 356 17.61 3.14 0.46
C ASP A 356 16.97 1.84 0.96
N GLN A 357 16.93 0.84 0.08
CA GLN A 357 16.34 -0.48 0.33
C GLN A 357 17.34 -1.61 0.09
N ARG A 358 18.65 -1.32 0.05
CA ARG A 358 19.69 -2.34 -0.19
C ARG A 358 19.59 -3.51 0.78
N SER A 359 19.44 -3.24 2.07
CA SER A 359 19.33 -4.28 3.10
C SER A 359 18.05 -5.11 2.95
N LEU A 360 16.93 -4.49 2.59
CA LEU A 360 15.67 -5.18 2.33
C LEU A 360 15.77 -6.08 1.10
N GLY A 361 16.32 -5.59 -0.01
CA GLY A 361 16.56 -6.39 -1.20
C GLY A 361 17.47 -7.58 -0.92
N ALA A 362 18.53 -7.39 -0.13
CA ALA A 362 19.43 -8.45 0.29
C ALA A 362 18.72 -9.50 1.17
N ALA A 363 17.90 -9.07 2.14
CA ALA A 363 17.10 -9.94 3.00
C ALA A 363 16.10 -10.78 2.21
N VAL A 364 15.39 -10.16 1.26
CA VAL A 364 14.44 -10.83 0.36
C VAL A 364 15.15 -11.90 -0.48
N ARG A 365 16.28 -11.56 -1.12
CA ARG A 365 17.09 -12.53 -1.87
C ARG A 365 17.58 -13.66 -0.96
N TYR A 366 18.10 -13.33 0.23
CA TYR A 366 18.59 -14.31 1.19
C TYR A 366 17.52 -15.32 1.57
N ALA A 367 16.33 -14.85 1.94
CA ALA A 367 15.20 -15.71 2.27
C ALA A 367 14.76 -16.57 1.06
N ALA A 368 14.57 -15.96 -0.11
CA ALA A 368 14.07 -16.66 -1.29
C ALA A 368 15.07 -17.66 -1.89
N VAL A 369 16.35 -17.29 -1.97
CA VAL A 369 17.38 -18.06 -2.70
C VAL A 369 18.22 -18.91 -1.78
N ASP A 370 18.70 -18.34 -0.66
CA ASP A 370 19.67 -19.01 0.20
C ASP A 370 18.97 -19.87 1.26
N LYS A 371 17.76 -19.49 1.68
CA LYS A 371 16.91 -20.23 2.63
C LYS A 371 15.74 -20.97 1.99
N ASN A 372 15.55 -20.82 0.67
CA ASN A 372 14.50 -21.48 -0.09
C ASN A 372 13.08 -21.22 0.48
N VAL A 373 12.77 -19.97 0.82
CA VAL A 373 11.51 -19.55 1.43
C VAL A 373 10.62 -18.86 0.40
N VAL A 374 9.33 -19.21 0.33
CA VAL A 374 8.37 -18.50 -0.51
C VAL A 374 7.96 -17.22 0.21
N ILE A 375 8.23 -16.06 -0.38
CA ILE A 375 7.83 -14.77 0.19
C ILE A 375 6.57 -14.30 -0.54
N VAL A 376 5.50 -14.09 0.21
CA VAL A 376 4.22 -13.61 -0.30
C VAL A 376 3.94 -12.26 0.35
N ALA A 377 3.69 -11.23 -0.46
CA ALA A 377 3.45 -9.88 0.03
C ALA A 377 2.18 -9.28 -0.55
N ALA A 378 1.52 -8.44 0.23
CA ALA A 378 0.38 -7.64 -0.24
C ALA A 378 0.79 -6.69 -1.38
N ALA A 379 -0.09 -6.45 -2.36
CA ALA A 379 0.15 -5.43 -3.39
C ALA A 379 0.09 -3.99 -2.88
N GLY A 380 -0.49 -3.79 -1.70
CA GLY A 380 -0.75 -2.49 -1.11
C GLY A 380 -2.14 -1.98 -1.44
N ASP A 381 -2.62 -1.10 -0.58
CA ASP A 381 -4.00 -0.63 -0.57
C ASP A 381 -4.01 0.90 -0.61
N THR A 382 -4.91 1.51 -1.40
CA THR A 382 -4.99 2.98 -1.48
C THR A 382 -5.49 3.66 -0.22
N SER A 383 -6.05 2.90 0.73
CA SER A 383 -6.39 3.39 2.07
C SER A 383 -5.15 3.58 2.96
N LYS A 384 -4.03 2.91 2.63
CA LYS A 384 -2.76 3.09 3.34
C LYS A 384 -2.10 4.40 2.97
N LYS A 385 -1.37 4.96 3.94
CA LYS A 385 -0.66 6.22 3.78
C LYS A 385 0.33 6.17 2.62
N ASP A 386 0.32 7.21 1.78
CA ASP A 386 1.18 7.37 0.60
C ASP A 386 1.02 6.33 -0.52
N CYS A 387 0.10 5.38 -0.37
CA CYS A 387 -0.23 4.40 -1.40
C CYS A 387 -1.19 5.02 -2.42
N LYS A 388 -0.66 5.54 -3.53
CA LYS A 388 -1.46 6.02 -4.65
C LYS A 388 -1.55 4.95 -5.73
N GLN A 389 -2.65 4.98 -6.48
CA GLN A 389 -2.85 4.07 -7.60
C GLN A 389 -1.84 4.40 -8.71
N ASN A 390 -1.19 3.35 -9.27
CA ASN A 390 -0.39 3.50 -10.47
C ASN A 390 -1.29 3.48 -11.72
N PRO A 391 -0.85 4.13 -12.81
CA PRO A 391 -1.58 4.04 -14.06
C PRO A 391 -1.67 2.57 -14.53
N PRO A 392 -2.78 2.19 -15.18
CA PRO A 392 -2.92 0.86 -15.77
C PRO A 392 -1.90 0.68 -16.91
N HIS A 393 -1.91 -0.49 -17.53
CA HIS A 393 -1.08 -0.76 -18.72
C HIS A 393 -1.30 0.30 -19.81
N ASP A 394 -0.20 0.86 -20.35
CA ASP A 394 -0.20 1.70 -21.55
C ASP A 394 -0.04 0.86 -22.84
N PRO A 395 -1.09 0.70 -23.67
CA PRO A 395 -1.01 -0.10 -24.91
C PRO A 395 -0.13 0.54 -25.99
N LEU A 396 0.27 1.80 -25.85
CA LEU A 396 1.14 2.50 -26.79
C LEU A 396 2.63 2.22 -26.56
N GLN A 397 2.99 1.51 -25.47
CA GLN A 397 4.36 1.15 -25.13
C GLN A 397 4.57 -0.39 -25.13
N PRO A 398 4.61 -1.04 -26.29
CA PRO A 398 4.70 -2.51 -26.38
C PRO A 398 6.00 -3.09 -25.80
N ASN A 399 7.07 -2.29 -25.71
CA ASN A 399 8.35 -2.71 -25.12
C ASN A 399 8.37 -2.60 -23.59
N ASP A 400 7.32 -2.04 -22.98
CA ASP A 400 7.11 -1.99 -21.54
C ASP A 400 5.72 -2.57 -21.20
N PRO A 401 5.52 -3.89 -21.40
CA PRO A 401 4.20 -4.53 -21.29
C PRO A 401 3.60 -4.49 -19.88
N ARG A 402 4.42 -4.19 -18.87
CA ARG A 402 4.00 -4.03 -17.48
C ARG A 402 3.99 -2.56 -17.02
N ASN A 403 4.31 -1.62 -17.91
CA ASN A 403 4.28 -0.17 -17.66
C ASN A 403 5.17 0.28 -16.47
N TRP A 404 6.37 -0.27 -16.34
CA TRP A 404 7.37 0.15 -15.35
C TRP A 404 7.68 1.64 -15.44
N ASN A 405 7.78 2.18 -16.65
CA ASN A 405 8.14 3.58 -16.89
C ASN A 405 7.10 4.58 -16.36
N ALA A 406 5.86 4.14 -16.13
CA ALA A 406 4.78 5.00 -15.63
C ALA A 406 4.49 4.82 -14.14
N VAL A 407 5.28 4.01 -13.42
CA VAL A 407 5.11 3.83 -11.97
C VAL A 407 5.33 5.18 -11.27
N THR A 408 4.39 5.53 -10.40
CA THR A 408 4.41 6.75 -9.58
C THR A 408 4.51 6.44 -8.09
N THR A 409 3.99 5.29 -7.67
CA THR A 409 4.06 4.80 -6.30
C THR A 409 4.72 3.42 -6.29
N VAL A 410 5.89 3.35 -5.65
CA VAL A 410 6.59 2.09 -5.34
C VAL A 410 6.00 1.50 -4.08
N VAL A 411 5.71 0.20 -4.12
CA VAL A 411 5.26 -0.57 -2.95
C VAL A 411 6.34 -1.58 -2.59
N THR A 412 6.84 -1.53 -1.36
CA THR A 412 7.89 -2.42 -0.86
C THR A 412 7.36 -3.30 0.28
N PRO A 413 7.69 -4.62 0.31
CA PRO A 413 8.66 -5.34 -0.50
C PRO A 413 8.15 -5.82 -1.86
N SER A 414 6.90 -5.50 -2.22
CA SER A 414 6.19 -6.02 -3.38
C SER A 414 6.92 -5.84 -4.72
N TRP A 415 7.59 -4.70 -4.93
CA TRP A 415 8.34 -4.41 -6.15
C TRP A 415 9.56 -5.32 -6.40
N PHE A 416 10.02 -6.11 -5.42
CA PHE A 416 11.06 -7.14 -5.59
C PHE A 416 10.51 -8.43 -6.23
N SER A 417 9.76 -8.27 -7.34
CA SER A 417 8.91 -9.32 -7.95
C SER A 417 9.63 -10.58 -8.44
N ASP A 418 10.95 -10.54 -8.62
CA ASP A 418 11.73 -11.75 -8.92
C ASP A 418 11.79 -12.73 -7.73
N TYR A 419 11.63 -12.22 -6.51
CA TYR A 419 11.78 -12.98 -5.27
C TYR A 419 10.50 -13.01 -4.43
N VAL A 420 9.61 -12.03 -4.62
CA VAL A 420 8.38 -11.85 -3.85
C VAL A 420 7.17 -12.07 -4.75
N LEU A 421 6.31 -13.02 -4.38
CA LEU A 421 5.00 -13.17 -5.01
C LEU A 421 4.05 -12.11 -4.45
N THR A 422 3.86 -11.03 -5.21
CA THR A 422 2.93 -9.97 -4.84
C THR A 422 1.49 -10.34 -5.18
N VAL A 423 0.59 -10.13 -4.23
CA VAL A 423 -0.82 -10.53 -4.30
C VAL A 423 -1.74 -9.31 -4.35
N GLY A 424 -2.45 -9.15 -5.47
CA GLY A 424 -3.55 -8.20 -5.60
C GLY A 424 -4.85 -8.73 -4.98
N ALA A 425 -5.81 -7.84 -4.75
CA ALA A 425 -7.11 -8.19 -4.17
C ALA A 425 -8.22 -8.25 -5.23
N VAL A 426 -9.07 -9.27 -5.13
CA VAL A 426 -10.36 -9.36 -5.82
C VAL A 426 -11.51 -9.42 -4.82
N ASP A 427 -12.72 -9.13 -5.28
CA ASP A 427 -13.94 -9.39 -4.51
C ASP A 427 -14.38 -10.87 -4.59
N GLU A 428 -15.51 -11.19 -3.96
CA GLU A 428 -16.12 -12.53 -3.91
C GLU A 428 -16.51 -13.07 -5.30
N GLU A 429 -16.65 -12.20 -6.30
CA GLU A 429 -16.92 -12.57 -7.69
C GLU A 429 -15.63 -12.68 -8.55
N GLY A 430 -14.46 -12.48 -7.95
CA GLY A 430 -13.18 -12.49 -8.64
C GLY A 430 -12.89 -11.22 -9.44
N ARG A 431 -13.63 -10.14 -9.23
CA ARG A 431 -13.38 -8.85 -9.89
C ARG A 431 -12.26 -8.13 -9.14
N PRO A 432 -11.28 -7.52 -9.85
CA PRO A 432 -10.23 -6.76 -9.20
C PRO A 432 -10.80 -5.64 -8.33
N LEU A 433 -10.31 -5.51 -7.09
CA LEU A 433 -10.75 -4.51 -6.13
C LEU A 433 -10.26 -3.12 -6.55
N SER A 434 -10.86 -2.58 -7.61
CA SER A 434 -10.44 -1.38 -8.34
C SER A 434 -11.33 -0.17 -8.06
N GLN A 435 -12.53 -0.43 -7.56
CA GLN A 435 -13.48 0.56 -7.10
C GLN A 435 -13.99 0.09 -5.75
N GLY A 436 -13.96 0.97 -4.75
CA GLY A 436 -14.55 0.70 -3.45
C GLY A 436 -16.05 0.52 -3.59
N ASN A 437 -16.52 -0.69 -3.87
CA ASN A 437 -17.95 -0.98 -3.93
C ASN A 437 -18.47 -1.14 -2.50
N GLN A 438 -19.65 -0.58 -2.25
CA GLN A 438 -20.47 -0.81 -1.05
C GLN A 438 -19.72 -0.71 0.30
N GLY A 439 -19.19 0.47 0.62
CA GLY A 439 -18.59 0.73 1.94
C GLY A 439 -17.18 0.17 2.13
N GLN A 440 -16.58 -0.45 1.11
CA GLN A 440 -15.17 -0.83 1.12
C GLN A 440 -14.30 0.34 0.65
N ALA A 441 -13.48 0.89 1.54
CA ALA A 441 -12.62 2.04 1.25
C ALA A 441 -11.28 1.68 0.59
N SER A 442 -10.95 0.39 0.54
CA SER A 442 -9.65 -0.09 0.07
C SER A 442 -9.69 -0.46 -1.42
N THR A 443 -8.73 0.03 -2.21
CA THR A 443 -8.50 -0.47 -3.57
C THR A 443 -7.10 -1.05 -3.68
N SER A 444 -6.96 -2.16 -4.40
CA SER A 444 -5.67 -2.81 -4.64
C SER A 444 -4.80 -1.89 -5.50
N VAL A 445 -3.61 -1.57 -5.02
CA VAL A 445 -2.62 -0.81 -5.80
C VAL A 445 -2.14 -1.69 -6.96
N ALA A 446 -2.36 -1.21 -8.18
CA ALA A 446 -1.85 -1.85 -9.37
C ALA A 446 -0.34 -1.60 -9.48
N GLY A 447 0.38 -2.56 -10.06
CA GLY A 447 1.80 -2.39 -10.33
C GLY A 447 2.37 -3.47 -11.23
N PRO A 448 3.49 -3.19 -11.91
CA PRO A 448 4.17 -4.17 -12.76
C PRO A 448 4.65 -5.42 -11.99
N TRP A 449 4.75 -5.32 -10.67
CA TRP A 449 5.20 -6.40 -9.78
C TRP A 449 4.09 -7.35 -9.32
N VAL A 450 2.80 -7.01 -9.53
CA VAL A 450 1.69 -7.88 -9.11
C VAL A 450 1.77 -9.19 -9.89
N GLY A 451 1.85 -10.31 -9.17
CA GLY A 451 2.09 -11.64 -9.73
C GLY A 451 0.85 -12.53 -9.74
N ILE A 452 -0.04 -12.38 -8.76
CA ILE A 452 -1.26 -13.18 -8.62
C ILE A 452 -2.30 -12.36 -7.83
N ALA A 453 -3.53 -12.87 -7.70
CA ALA A 453 -4.55 -12.31 -6.84
C ALA A 453 -5.25 -13.36 -5.99
N ALA A 454 -5.93 -12.90 -4.94
CA ALA A 454 -6.86 -13.70 -4.15
C ALA A 454 -7.96 -12.79 -3.59
N PRO A 455 -9.07 -13.35 -3.08
CA PRO A 455 -10.09 -12.56 -2.40
C PRO A 455 -9.50 -11.68 -1.30
N GLY A 456 -9.90 -10.41 -1.27
CA GLY A 456 -9.50 -9.42 -0.26
C GLY A 456 -10.70 -8.83 0.49
N THR A 457 -11.86 -9.44 0.33
CA THR A 457 -13.16 -9.07 0.92
C THR A 457 -13.77 -10.29 1.62
N ASP A 458 -14.93 -10.13 2.25
CA ASP A 458 -15.58 -11.20 3.04
C ASP A 458 -14.69 -11.78 4.14
N VAL A 459 -13.91 -10.91 4.79
CA VAL A 459 -12.90 -11.35 5.75
C VAL A 459 -13.59 -11.82 7.02
N VAL A 460 -13.42 -13.11 7.29
CA VAL A 460 -13.77 -13.76 8.56
C VAL A 460 -12.49 -14.32 9.15
N GLY A 461 -12.30 -14.14 10.45
CA GLY A 461 -11.14 -14.69 11.15
C GLY A 461 -11.30 -14.72 12.65
N LEU A 462 -10.24 -15.11 13.34
CA LEU A 462 -10.24 -15.24 14.80
C LEU A 462 -10.13 -13.88 15.50
N SER A 463 -10.83 -13.76 16.62
CA SER A 463 -10.74 -12.59 17.48
C SER A 463 -9.39 -12.53 18.22
N PRO A 464 -8.72 -11.37 18.25
CA PRO A 464 -7.61 -11.12 19.17
C PRO A 464 -8.09 -10.75 20.58
N ARG A 465 -9.40 -10.55 20.80
CA ARG A 465 -9.99 -10.09 22.07
C ARG A 465 -10.70 -11.21 22.83
N ASP A 466 -11.07 -12.29 22.16
CA ASP A 466 -11.76 -13.44 22.76
C ASP A 466 -11.47 -14.72 21.94
N ASP A 467 -12.19 -15.81 22.25
CA ASP A 467 -12.04 -17.12 21.60
C ASP A 467 -13.00 -17.30 20.38
N GLY A 468 -13.65 -16.22 19.95
CA GLY A 468 -14.65 -16.20 18.89
C GLY A 468 -14.12 -15.81 17.51
N LEU A 469 -15.06 -15.70 16.57
CA LEU A 469 -14.82 -15.19 15.22
C LEU A 469 -15.28 -13.75 15.10
N ILE A 470 -14.60 -13.00 14.24
CA ILE A 470 -14.93 -11.61 13.91
C ILE A 470 -14.98 -11.45 12.38
N ASN A 471 -15.77 -10.48 11.95
CA ASN A 471 -15.83 -10.01 10.57
C ASN A 471 -16.02 -8.48 10.49
N ALA A 472 -15.77 -7.81 11.63
CA ALA A 472 -15.78 -6.37 11.74
C ALA A 472 -14.71 -5.88 12.71
N ILE A 473 -14.22 -4.68 12.45
CA ILE A 473 -13.38 -3.90 13.35
C ILE A 473 -14.01 -2.53 13.58
N ASP A 474 -13.59 -1.87 14.65
CA ASP A 474 -14.08 -0.53 14.96
C ASP A 474 -13.68 0.48 13.87
N GLY A 475 -14.61 1.37 13.57
CA GLY A 475 -14.52 2.37 12.52
C GLY A 475 -14.77 3.78 13.04
N PRO A 476 -14.67 4.79 12.16
CA PRO A 476 -15.08 6.15 12.49
C PRO A 476 -16.52 6.19 13.01
N ASP A 477 -16.79 7.12 13.93
CA ASP A 477 -18.14 7.42 14.42
C ASP A 477 -18.91 6.23 15.06
N ASN A 478 -18.19 5.33 15.75
CA ASN A 478 -18.73 4.11 16.37
C ASN A 478 -19.43 3.17 15.37
N THR A 479 -18.91 3.10 14.14
CA THR A 479 -19.41 2.19 13.11
C THR A 479 -18.54 0.94 13.03
N LEU A 480 -19.13 -0.17 12.56
CA LEU A 480 -18.37 -1.38 12.25
C LEU A 480 -17.88 -1.31 10.80
N LEU A 481 -16.57 -1.47 10.61
CA LEU A 481 -15.96 -1.61 9.29
C LEU A 481 -15.68 -3.07 8.98
N VAL A 482 -16.01 -3.47 7.75
CA VAL A 482 -15.65 -4.79 7.24
C VAL A 482 -14.17 -4.78 6.85
N PRO A 483 -13.33 -5.67 7.43
CA PRO A 483 -11.94 -5.78 7.04
C PRO A 483 -11.85 -6.14 5.56
N SER A 484 -11.05 -5.38 4.82
CA SER A 484 -10.77 -5.63 3.41
C SER A 484 -9.40 -5.08 3.03
N GLY A 485 -8.73 -5.73 2.10
CA GLY A 485 -7.39 -5.32 1.66
C GLY A 485 -6.54 -6.45 1.12
N THR A 486 -5.44 -6.06 0.49
CA THR A 486 -4.46 -6.98 -0.12
C THR A 486 -3.69 -7.82 0.89
N SER A 487 -3.67 -7.42 2.17
CA SER A 487 -3.13 -8.23 3.28
C SER A 487 -3.82 -9.58 3.42
N PHE A 488 -5.15 -9.59 3.36
CA PHE A 488 -5.94 -10.82 3.45
C PHE A 488 -5.79 -11.70 2.21
N SER A 489 -5.65 -11.08 1.03
CA SER A 489 -5.33 -11.81 -0.20
C SER A 489 -3.96 -12.49 -0.11
N ALA A 490 -2.95 -11.78 0.41
CA ALA A 490 -1.62 -12.36 0.68
C ALA A 490 -1.68 -13.51 1.69
N ALA A 491 -2.51 -13.40 2.72
CA ALA A 491 -2.75 -14.47 3.69
C ALA A 491 -3.28 -15.74 3.01
N ILE A 492 -4.28 -15.60 2.12
CA ILE A 492 -4.83 -16.72 1.36
C ILE A 492 -3.73 -17.39 0.52
N VAL A 493 -3.00 -16.62 -0.28
CA VAL A 493 -1.93 -17.16 -1.15
C VAL A 493 -0.81 -17.80 -0.33
N SER A 494 -0.48 -17.27 0.85
CA SER A 494 0.50 -17.87 1.77
C SER A 494 0.05 -19.25 2.25
N GLY A 495 -1.24 -19.39 2.58
CA GLY A 495 -1.83 -20.69 2.90
C GLY A 495 -1.77 -21.66 1.72
N VAL A 496 -2.14 -21.22 0.51
CA VAL A 496 -2.05 -22.08 -0.70
C VAL A 496 -0.61 -22.47 -1.00
N ALA A 497 0.35 -21.56 -0.84
CA ALA A 497 1.77 -21.86 -0.97
C ALA A 497 2.22 -22.93 0.03
N ALA A 498 1.74 -22.88 1.28
CA ALA A 498 2.01 -23.92 2.26
C ALA A 498 1.38 -25.28 1.88
N LEU A 499 0.17 -25.29 1.32
CA LEU A 499 -0.43 -26.53 0.76
C LEU A 499 0.44 -27.12 -0.34
N VAL A 500 0.89 -26.29 -1.29
CA VAL A 500 1.76 -26.72 -2.40
C VAL A 500 3.09 -27.24 -1.87
N ARG A 501 3.72 -26.56 -0.92
CA ARG A 501 4.99 -27.02 -0.32
C ARG A 501 4.84 -28.33 0.45
N ALA A 502 3.73 -28.52 1.16
CA ALA A 502 3.45 -29.78 1.85
C ALA A 502 3.32 -30.95 0.87
N LYS A 503 2.65 -30.72 -0.27
CA LYS A 503 2.46 -31.74 -1.30
C LYS A 503 3.70 -31.99 -2.17
N PHE A 504 4.45 -30.95 -2.47
CA PHE A 504 5.63 -30.99 -3.34
C PHE A 504 6.87 -30.45 -2.60
N PRO A 505 7.35 -31.14 -1.55
CA PRO A 505 8.41 -30.64 -0.67
C PRO A 505 9.78 -30.46 -1.37
N GLN A 506 9.96 -31.06 -2.55
CA GLN A 506 11.16 -30.93 -3.36
C GLN A 506 11.25 -29.63 -4.17
N LEU A 507 10.13 -28.92 -4.36
CA LEU A 507 10.12 -27.70 -5.16
C LEU A 507 10.87 -26.58 -4.44
N SER A 508 11.64 -25.81 -5.20
CA SER A 508 12.18 -24.55 -4.69
C SER A 508 11.08 -23.51 -4.51
N ALA A 509 11.37 -22.46 -3.74
CA ALA A 509 10.47 -21.32 -3.56
C ALA A 509 10.07 -20.70 -4.90
N TYR A 510 11.01 -20.57 -5.84
CA TYR A 510 10.74 -20.03 -7.17
C TYR A 510 9.85 -20.97 -8.01
N GLN A 511 10.04 -22.29 -7.89
CA GLN A 511 9.21 -23.27 -8.57
C GLN A 511 7.79 -23.32 -7.99
N VAL A 512 7.63 -23.14 -6.68
CA VAL A 512 6.31 -22.96 -6.04
C VAL A 512 5.61 -21.73 -6.60
N ILE A 513 6.31 -20.59 -6.70
CA ILE A 513 5.76 -19.37 -7.29
C ILE A 513 5.34 -19.61 -8.76
N ASN A 514 6.21 -20.23 -9.56
CA ASN A 514 5.90 -20.57 -10.96
C ASN A 514 4.68 -21.49 -11.08
N ARG A 515 4.53 -22.46 -10.16
CA ARG A 515 3.36 -23.34 -10.13
C ARG A 515 2.09 -22.56 -9.82
N LEU A 516 2.10 -21.74 -8.76
CA LEU A 516 0.95 -20.91 -8.37
C LEU A 516 0.50 -19.97 -9.50
N THR A 517 1.43 -19.31 -10.18
CA THR A 517 1.11 -18.38 -11.28
C THR A 517 0.64 -19.08 -12.55
N ARG A 518 1.16 -20.28 -12.86
CA ARG A 518 0.73 -21.06 -14.04
C ARG A 518 -0.65 -21.69 -13.88
N THR A 519 -1.07 -21.96 -12.66
CA THR A 519 -2.38 -22.55 -12.36
C THR A 519 -3.43 -21.51 -11.99
N ALA A 520 -3.06 -20.24 -11.90
CA ALA A 520 -3.99 -19.16 -11.59
C ALA A 520 -5.02 -18.95 -12.71
N ARG A 521 -6.20 -18.45 -12.34
CA ARG A 521 -7.30 -18.11 -13.24
C ARG A 521 -7.03 -16.77 -13.91
N ALA A 522 -6.32 -16.84 -15.04
CA ALA A 522 -5.79 -15.67 -15.73
C ALA A 522 -6.86 -14.67 -16.18
N PRO A 523 -6.56 -13.35 -16.13
CA PRO A 523 -7.39 -12.32 -16.75
C PRO A 523 -7.37 -12.48 -18.29
N ALA A 524 -8.26 -11.77 -18.98
CA ALA A 524 -8.39 -11.85 -20.45
C ALA A 524 -7.09 -11.58 -21.23
N ARG A 525 -6.17 -10.79 -20.66
CA ARG A 525 -4.85 -10.47 -21.26
C ARG A 525 -3.75 -11.48 -20.90
N GLY A 526 -4.07 -12.53 -20.16
CA GLY A 526 -3.11 -13.47 -19.58
C GLY A 526 -2.43 -12.93 -18.32
N VAL A 527 -1.87 -11.72 -18.39
CA VAL A 527 -1.26 -11.02 -17.24
C VAL A 527 -1.61 -9.53 -17.28
N ASP A 528 -1.92 -8.94 -16.13
CA ASP A 528 -2.06 -7.49 -15.97
C ASP A 528 -1.45 -6.98 -14.65
N ASN A 529 -1.58 -5.68 -14.39
CA ASN A 529 -1.02 -5.03 -13.21
C ASN A 529 -1.95 -5.04 -11.99
N GLN A 530 -3.18 -5.52 -12.11
CA GLN A 530 -4.17 -5.53 -11.03
C GLN A 530 -4.24 -6.90 -10.35
N VAL A 531 -4.26 -7.97 -11.13
CA VAL A 531 -4.37 -9.35 -10.65
C VAL A 531 -3.20 -10.24 -11.09
N GLY A 532 -2.22 -9.70 -11.81
CA GLY A 532 -1.08 -10.48 -12.28
C GLY A 532 -1.54 -11.61 -13.19
N HIS A 533 -1.11 -12.84 -12.89
CA HIS A 533 -1.54 -14.06 -13.58
C HIS A 533 -2.97 -14.52 -13.20
N GLY A 534 -3.69 -13.73 -12.40
CA GLY A 534 -5.09 -13.97 -12.05
C GLY A 534 -5.28 -14.53 -10.65
N VAL A 535 -6.50 -14.97 -10.36
CA VAL A 535 -6.89 -15.47 -9.03
C VAL A 535 -6.24 -16.83 -8.78
N VAL A 536 -5.65 -17.03 -7.61
CA VAL A 536 -5.09 -18.30 -7.18
C VAL A 536 -6.13 -19.43 -7.23
N ASP A 537 -5.73 -20.59 -7.75
CA ASP A 537 -6.57 -21.79 -7.80
C ASP A 537 -5.88 -22.93 -7.02
N PRO A 538 -6.29 -23.20 -5.77
CA PRO A 538 -5.64 -24.20 -4.93
C PRO A 538 -5.75 -25.62 -5.50
N VAL A 539 -6.90 -25.97 -6.10
CA VAL A 539 -7.11 -27.31 -6.66
C VAL A 539 -6.19 -27.53 -7.86
N ALA A 540 -6.16 -26.58 -8.80
CA ALA A 540 -5.25 -26.64 -9.94
C ALA A 540 -3.78 -26.64 -9.50
N ALA A 541 -3.42 -25.76 -8.56
CA ALA A 541 -2.08 -25.71 -7.98
C ALA A 541 -1.67 -27.03 -7.32
N LEU A 542 -2.60 -27.80 -6.77
CA LEU A 542 -2.29 -29.09 -6.14
C LEU A 542 -2.35 -30.27 -7.12
N THR A 543 -3.01 -30.15 -8.28
CA THR A 543 -3.34 -31.33 -9.12
C THR A 543 -2.76 -31.29 -10.53
N TRP A 544 -2.55 -30.12 -11.12
CA TRP A 544 -2.09 -30.03 -12.51
C TRP A 544 -0.64 -30.48 -12.65
N ASP A 545 -0.33 -31.12 -13.78
CA ASP A 545 1.04 -31.35 -14.20
C ASP A 545 1.58 -30.05 -14.83
N VAL A 546 2.50 -29.41 -14.13
CA VAL A 546 3.04 -28.10 -14.50
C VAL A 546 4.56 -28.22 -14.56
N PRO A 547 5.21 -27.77 -15.65
CA PRO A 547 6.66 -27.76 -15.71
C PRO A 547 7.24 -26.93 -14.57
N ASP A 548 8.12 -27.55 -13.77
CA ASP A 548 8.67 -26.93 -12.56
C ASP A 548 9.33 -25.57 -12.84
N GLY A 549 9.95 -25.42 -14.03
CA GLY A 549 10.71 -24.24 -14.38
C GLY A 549 12.08 -24.20 -13.68
N PRO A 550 12.80 -23.07 -13.77
CA PRO A 550 14.12 -22.96 -13.16
C PRO A 550 14.03 -22.97 -11.63
N VAL A 551 15.10 -23.45 -10.97
CA VAL A 551 15.14 -23.55 -9.49
C VAL A 551 15.29 -22.18 -8.83
N LYS A 552 15.92 -21.21 -9.51
CA LYS A 552 16.22 -19.87 -8.99
C LYS A 552 15.68 -18.80 -9.94
N PRO A 553 15.31 -17.62 -9.40
CA PRO A 553 14.93 -16.48 -10.22
C PRO A 553 16.10 -15.98 -11.08
N PRO A 554 15.81 -15.27 -12.19
CA PRO A 554 16.84 -14.52 -12.92
C PRO A 554 17.51 -13.51 -11.98
N GLN A 555 18.84 -13.55 -11.88
CA GLN A 555 19.59 -12.73 -10.92
C GLN A 555 19.88 -11.32 -11.47
N GLN A 556 19.23 -10.31 -10.91
CA GLN A 556 19.54 -8.88 -11.12
C GLN A 556 20.45 -8.35 -9.99
N LEU A 557 21.72 -8.80 -9.98
CA LEU A 557 22.69 -8.40 -8.96
C LEU A 557 23.42 -7.12 -9.36
N SER A 558 23.53 -6.18 -8.41
CA SER A 558 24.42 -5.02 -8.53
C SER A 558 25.86 -5.48 -8.31
N ALA A 559 26.67 -5.58 -9.37
CA ALA A 559 28.10 -5.80 -9.20
C ALA A 559 28.78 -4.48 -8.81
N PRO A 560 29.68 -4.45 -7.80
CA PRO A 560 30.50 -3.27 -7.56
C PRO A 560 31.36 -3.01 -8.80
N LEU A 561 31.25 -1.80 -9.35
CA LEU A 561 32.02 -1.39 -10.51
C LEU A 561 33.50 -1.39 -10.12
N THR A 562 34.25 -2.40 -10.57
CA THR A 562 35.71 -2.38 -10.44
C THR A 562 36.23 -1.40 -11.47
N VAL A 563 36.23 -0.11 -11.14
CA VAL A 563 36.78 0.92 -12.02
C VAL A 563 38.28 0.62 -12.16
N PRO A 564 38.78 0.30 -13.38
CA PRO A 564 40.22 0.15 -13.57
C PRO A 564 40.89 1.44 -13.10
N LYS A 565 42.01 1.32 -12.37
CA LYS A 565 42.81 2.49 -11.96
C LYS A 565 42.95 3.42 -13.17
N PRO A 566 42.57 4.71 -13.07
CA PRO A 566 42.64 5.63 -14.20
C PRO A 566 44.02 5.51 -14.85
N ALA A 567 44.06 5.39 -16.19
CA ALA A 567 45.33 5.39 -16.90
C ALA A 567 46.13 6.62 -16.42
N PRO A 568 47.44 6.48 -16.12
CA PRO A 568 48.23 7.61 -15.68
C PRO A 568 48.02 8.78 -16.66
N PRO A 569 47.84 10.02 -16.17
CA PRO A 569 47.52 11.15 -17.01
C PRO A 569 48.53 11.22 -18.15
N ARG A 570 48.04 11.40 -19.38
CA ARG A 570 48.90 11.53 -20.57
C ARG A 570 49.93 12.62 -20.28
N ASP A 571 51.21 12.28 -20.41
CA ASP A 571 52.28 13.25 -20.29
C ASP A 571 52.09 14.33 -21.36
N MET A 572 51.68 15.52 -20.92
CA MET A 572 51.40 16.65 -21.79
C MET A 572 52.64 17.47 -22.10
N VAL A 573 53.81 17.13 -21.53
CA VAL A 573 55.07 17.84 -21.80
C VAL A 573 55.38 17.93 -23.30
N PRO A 574 55.24 16.87 -24.12
CA PRO A 574 55.48 16.96 -25.56
C PRO A 574 54.48 17.90 -26.28
N VAL A 575 53.24 17.94 -25.81
CA VAL A 575 52.18 18.80 -26.38
C VAL A 575 52.46 20.26 -26.05
N TRP A 576 52.85 20.57 -24.81
CA TRP A 576 53.23 21.92 -24.40
C TRP A 576 54.50 22.40 -25.09
N VAL A 577 55.49 21.52 -25.30
CA VAL A 577 56.70 21.85 -26.08
C VAL A 577 56.36 22.11 -27.54
N ALA A 578 55.49 21.31 -28.17
CA ALA A 578 55.05 21.53 -29.54
C ALA A 578 54.26 22.84 -29.70
N ALA A 579 53.33 23.12 -28.78
CA ALA A 579 52.55 24.36 -28.78
C ALA A 579 53.44 25.59 -28.55
N GLY A 580 54.38 25.51 -27.62
CA GLY A 580 55.37 26.56 -27.38
C GLY A 580 56.27 26.81 -28.60
N GLY A 581 56.77 25.75 -29.23
CA GLY A 581 57.56 25.85 -30.46
C GLY A 581 56.79 26.48 -31.62
N LEU A 582 55.53 26.10 -31.81
CA LEU A 582 54.65 26.67 -32.84
C LEU A 582 54.39 28.17 -32.59
N PHE A 583 54.16 28.55 -31.34
CA PHE A 583 53.92 29.95 -30.96
C PHE A 583 55.16 30.82 -31.23
N VAL A 584 56.36 30.34 -30.87
CA VAL A 584 57.62 31.03 -31.16
C VAL A 584 57.84 31.16 -32.68
N ALA A 585 57.59 30.10 -33.45
CA ALA A 585 57.73 30.14 -34.91
C ALA A 585 56.76 31.16 -35.55
N LEU A 586 55.52 31.25 -35.05
CA LEU A 586 54.54 32.23 -35.52
C LEU A 586 54.92 33.66 -35.14
N LEU A 587 55.49 33.89 -33.96
CA LEU A 587 55.99 35.21 -33.57
C LEU A 587 57.18 35.66 -34.41
N ILE A 588 58.12 34.75 -34.69
CA ILE A 588 59.26 35.04 -35.58
C ILE A 588 58.77 35.31 -36.99
N GLY A 589 57.88 34.45 -37.53
CA GLY A 589 57.29 34.63 -38.86
C GLY A 589 56.50 35.94 -38.97
N GLY A 590 55.70 36.27 -37.96
CA GLY A 590 54.95 37.53 -37.89
C GLY A 590 55.85 38.76 -37.77
N GLY A 591 56.93 38.67 -36.99
CA GLY A 591 57.92 39.74 -36.88
C GLY A 591 58.67 39.99 -38.18
N VAL A 592 59.13 38.93 -38.86
CA VAL A 592 59.81 39.03 -40.16
C VAL A 592 58.85 39.55 -41.24
N PHE A 593 57.60 39.11 -41.24
CA PHE A 593 56.60 39.60 -42.19
C PHE A 593 56.22 41.06 -41.92
N GLY A 594 56.05 41.45 -40.65
CA GLY A 594 55.74 42.81 -40.24
C GLY A 594 56.86 43.81 -40.57
N THR A 595 58.11 43.43 -40.29
CA THR A 595 59.31 44.22 -40.64
C THR A 595 59.48 44.36 -42.15
N ALA A 596 59.27 43.30 -42.93
CA ALA A 596 59.29 43.36 -44.39
C ALA A 596 58.18 44.26 -44.97
N MET A 597 56.97 44.23 -44.39
CA MET A 597 55.86 45.12 -44.78
C MET A 597 56.14 46.58 -44.46
N LEU A 598 56.72 46.87 -43.29
CA LEU A 598 57.12 48.23 -42.87
C LEU A 598 58.22 48.79 -43.77
N MET A 599 59.24 48.00 -44.10
CA MET A 599 60.29 48.39 -45.05
C MET A 599 59.77 48.62 -46.47
N LYS A 600 58.76 47.86 -46.90
CA LYS A 600 58.12 48.04 -48.22
C LYS A 600 57.22 49.28 -48.24
N ARG A 601 56.66 49.68 -47.10
CA ARG A 601 55.88 50.92 -46.95
C ARG A 601 56.77 52.17 -46.91
N SER A 602 57.92 52.12 -46.23
CA SER A 602 58.86 53.24 -46.20
C SER A 602 59.50 53.52 -47.56
N ARG A 603 59.77 52.48 -48.38
CA ARG A 603 60.24 52.63 -49.77
C ARG A 603 59.20 53.16 -50.77
N LYS A 604 57.93 53.30 -50.37
CA LYS A 604 56.87 53.91 -51.21
C LYS A 604 56.57 55.36 -50.83
N GLN A 605 57.25 55.91 -49.82
CA GLN A 605 57.11 57.30 -49.38
C GLN A 605 58.37 58.15 -49.59
N GLN A 606 59.37 57.60 -50.29
CA GLN A 606 60.43 58.34 -50.98
C GLN A 606 60.20 58.16 -52.48
#